data_AF-A0A418WF12-F1
#
_entry.id   AF-A0A418WF12-F1
#
_cell.length_a   1.000
_cell.length_b   1.000
_cell.length_c   1.000
_cell.angle_alpha   90.00
_cell.angle_beta   90.00
_cell.angle_gamma   90.00
#
_symmetry.space_group_name_H-M   'P 1'
#
loop_
_entity.id
_entity.type
_entity.pdbx_description
1 polymer ?
#
loop_
_entity_poly.entity_id
_entity_poly.type
_entity_poly.pdbx_seq_one_letter_code
_entity_poly.pdbx_strand_id
1 'polypeptide(L)'
;MTELIPLLTAFGLGSIATALIQSWLAQRSKHNDRRFQERQTAYIGLLETYHRAAVEGTDETSKLFAYWQMRCELVAPEAVREAIRRIVETNDDRPLRMAADRDMKEAMRADLGITK
;
A
#
# COMPACT_ATOMS: atom_id res chain seq x y z
N MET A 1 0.61 45.47 -13.09
CA MET A 1 0.80 43.99 -13.08
C MET A 1 -0.19 43.29 -14.04
N THR A 2 -0.45 43.87 -15.22
CA THR A 2 -1.49 43.37 -16.16
C THR A 2 -0.91 43.03 -17.53
N GLU A 3 0.37 43.36 -17.78
CA GLU A 3 1.04 43.15 -19.07
C GLU A 3 1.86 41.85 -19.16
N LEU A 4 2.00 41.10 -18.06
CA LEU A 4 2.71 39.81 -18.06
C LEU A 4 1.85 38.67 -18.61
N ILE A 5 0.52 38.77 -18.48
CA ILE A 5 -0.42 37.74 -18.95
C ILE A 5 -0.40 37.64 -20.49
N PRO A 6 -0.47 38.74 -21.27
CA PRO A 6 -0.35 38.70 -22.72
C PRO A 6 1.02 38.17 -23.20
N LEU A 7 2.10 38.51 -22.48
CA LEU A 7 3.47 38.08 -22.80
C LEU A 7 3.66 36.56 -22.60
N LEU A 8 3.07 36.00 -21.53
CA LEU A 8 3.08 34.56 -21.27
C LEU A 8 2.31 33.75 -22.33
N THR A 9 1.25 34.33 -22.90
CA THR A 9 0.51 33.73 -24.02
C THR A 9 1.20 33.89 -25.38
N ALA A 10 1.85 35.04 -25.63
CA ALA A 10 2.47 35.34 -26.93
C ALA A 10 3.78 34.57 -27.18
N PHE A 11 4.52 34.22 -26.13
CA PHE A 11 5.80 33.50 -26.23
C PHE A 11 5.68 31.98 -26.06
N GLY A 12 4.47 31.41 -26.00
CA GLY A 12 4.27 29.98 -25.77
C GLY A 12 4.70 29.50 -24.37
N LEU A 13 5.01 30.42 -23.45
CA LEU A 13 5.42 30.09 -22.08
C LEU A 13 4.28 29.40 -21.31
N GLY A 14 3.03 29.70 -21.63
CA GLY A 14 1.86 28.99 -21.12
C GLY A 14 1.83 27.49 -21.49
N SER A 15 2.28 27.11 -22.69
CA SER A 15 2.31 25.70 -23.10
C SER A 15 3.47 24.95 -22.45
N ILE A 16 4.62 25.60 -22.26
CA ILE A 16 5.76 25.04 -21.51
C ILE A 16 5.38 24.80 -20.04
N ALA A 17 4.78 25.80 -19.38
CA ALA A 17 4.32 25.66 -18.00
C ALA A 17 3.29 24.53 -17.85
N THR A 18 2.34 24.44 -18.79
CA THR A 18 1.34 23.36 -18.81
C THR A 18 1.99 21.98 -18.99
N ALA A 19 2.95 21.85 -19.93
CA ALA A 19 3.67 20.60 -20.16
C ALA A 19 4.47 20.15 -18.92
N LEU A 20 5.09 21.08 -18.19
CA LEU A 20 5.80 20.78 -16.95
C LEU A 20 4.85 20.28 -15.84
N ILE A 21 3.69 20.94 -15.67
CA ILE A 21 2.67 20.53 -14.70
C ILE A 21 2.12 19.15 -15.05
N GLN A 22 1.79 18.90 -16.33
CA GLN A 22 1.28 17.62 -16.81
C GLN A 22 2.31 16.50 -16.61
N SER A 23 3.58 16.76 -16.92
CA SER A 23 4.66 15.80 -16.72
C SER A 23 4.85 15.46 -15.23
N TRP A 24 4.82 16.46 -14.36
CA TRP A 24 4.88 16.26 -12.91
C TRP A 24 3.70 15.44 -12.38
N LEU A 25 2.47 15.76 -12.81
CA LEU A 25 1.27 15.01 -12.44
C LEU A 25 1.32 13.56 -12.94
N ALA A 26 1.75 13.35 -14.19
CA ALA A 26 1.88 12.02 -14.78
C ALA A 26 2.92 11.17 -14.02
N GLN A 27 4.06 11.77 -13.67
CA GLN A 27 5.10 11.11 -12.89
C GLN A 27 4.60 10.76 -11.49
N ARG A 28 3.90 11.68 -10.83
CA ARG A 28 3.28 11.44 -9.52
C ARG A 28 2.24 10.33 -9.57
N SER A 29 1.38 10.32 -10.59
CA SER A 29 0.39 9.25 -10.81
C SER A 29 1.07 7.90 -10.94
N LYS A 30 2.08 7.81 -11.81
CA LYS A 30 2.84 6.57 -12.04
C LYS A 30 3.48 6.03 -10.76
N HIS A 31 4.03 6.90 -9.92
CA HIS A 31 4.60 6.49 -8.63
C HIS A 31 3.52 5.99 -7.65
N ASN A 32 2.35 6.64 -7.62
CA ASN A 32 1.23 6.21 -6.78
C ASN A 32 0.66 4.87 -7.25
N ASP A 33 0.45 4.71 -8.55
CA ASP A 33 -0.07 3.49 -9.17
C ASP A 33 0.86 2.31 -8.89
N ARG A 34 2.18 2.51 -9.05
CA ARG A 34 3.18 1.48 -8.73
C ARG A 34 3.14 1.08 -7.26
N ARG A 35 3.12 2.06 -6.33
CA ARG A 35 3.05 1.80 -4.88
C ARG A 35 1.77 1.04 -4.52
N PHE A 36 0.64 1.43 -5.09
CA PHE A 36 -0.64 0.76 -4.89
C PHE A 36 -0.56 -0.71 -5.34
N GLN A 37 -0.06 -0.98 -6.54
CA GLN A 37 0.09 -2.33 -7.08
C GLN A 37 1.03 -3.21 -6.25
N GLU A 38 2.19 -2.67 -5.85
CA GLU A 38 3.16 -3.36 -5.01
C GLU A 38 2.56 -3.77 -3.66
N ARG A 39 1.83 -2.85 -3.01
CA ARG A 39 1.13 -3.09 -1.74
C ARG A 39 -0.02 -4.08 -1.88
N GLN A 40 -0.89 -3.88 -2.87
CA GLN A 40 -2.00 -4.78 -3.15
C GLN A 40 -1.51 -6.22 -3.35
N THR A 41 -0.45 -6.39 -4.13
CA THR A 41 0.16 -7.71 -4.38
C THR A 41 0.67 -8.35 -3.09
N ALA A 42 1.37 -7.57 -2.25
CA ALA A 42 1.88 -8.06 -0.97
C ALA A 42 0.74 -8.45 -0.02
N TYR A 43 -0.31 -7.64 0.08
CA TYR A 43 -1.44 -7.91 0.97
C TYR A 43 -2.25 -9.13 0.54
N ILE A 44 -2.53 -9.29 -0.75
CA ILE A 44 -3.24 -10.46 -1.26
C ILE A 44 -2.42 -11.73 -0.99
N GLY A 45 -1.12 -11.71 -1.29
CA GLY A 45 -0.25 -12.86 -1.04
C GLY A 45 -0.13 -13.21 0.45
N LEU A 46 -0.08 -12.20 1.33
CA LEU A 46 -0.11 -12.44 2.77
C LEU A 46 -1.43 -13.07 3.22
N LEU A 47 -2.57 -12.56 2.76
CA LEU A 47 -3.89 -13.07 3.17
C LEU A 47 -4.11 -14.52 2.69
N GLU A 48 -3.71 -14.82 1.46
CA GLU A 48 -3.78 -16.18 0.91
C GLU A 48 -2.96 -17.16 1.75
N THR A 49 -1.72 -16.78 2.07
CA THR A 49 -0.79 -17.66 2.77
C THR A 49 -1.05 -17.74 4.26
N TYR A 50 -1.61 -16.68 4.84
CA TYR A 50 -2.17 -16.69 6.20
C TYR A 50 -3.31 -17.69 6.33
N HIS A 51 -4.26 -17.67 5.37
CA HIS A 51 -5.35 -18.64 5.35
C HIS A 51 -4.83 -20.07 5.21
N ARG A 52 -3.91 -20.31 4.27
CA ARG A 52 -3.31 -21.63 4.06
C ARG A 52 -2.56 -22.13 5.29
N ALA A 53 -1.77 -21.29 5.95
CA ALA A 53 -1.09 -21.64 7.19
C ALA A 53 -2.08 -22.02 8.31
N ALA A 54 -3.23 -21.35 8.39
CA ALA A 54 -4.27 -21.67 9.36
C ALA A 54 -5.03 -22.98 9.06
N VAL A 55 -5.15 -23.36 7.79
CA VAL A 55 -5.86 -24.60 7.36
C VAL A 55 -4.93 -25.81 7.36
N GLU A 56 -3.75 -25.67 6.75
CA GLU A 56 -2.81 -26.78 6.52
C GLU A 56 -1.88 -27.01 7.72
N GLY A 57 -1.48 -25.95 8.42
CA GLY A 57 -0.65 -26.04 9.63
C GLY A 57 0.74 -26.67 9.42
N THR A 58 1.27 -26.62 8.20
CA THR A 58 2.58 -27.20 7.86
C THR A 58 3.73 -26.20 8.03
N ASP A 59 4.96 -26.70 8.16
CA ASP A 59 6.16 -25.85 8.16
C ASP A 59 6.31 -25.06 6.84
N GLU A 60 5.98 -25.69 5.72
CA GLU A 60 6.00 -25.05 4.40
C GLU A 60 5.04 -23.85 4.33
N THR A 61 3.79 -24.03 4.76
CA THR A 61 2.79 -22.95 4.76
C THR A 61 3.15 -21.84 5.74
N SER A 62 3.74 -22.18 6.88
CA SER A 62 4.27 -21.22 7.86
C SER A 62 5.40 -20.37 7.28
N LYS A 63 6.35 -21.00 6.57
CA LYS A 63 7.45 -20.29 5.87
C LYS A 63 6.93 -19.43 4.73
N LEU A 64 5.91 -19.88 4.02
CA LEU A 64 5.28 -19.11 2.96
C LEU A 64 4.58 -17.86 3.50
N PHE A 65 3.89 -17.96 4.64
CA PHE A 65 3.35 -16.81 5.35
C PHE A 65 4.47 -15.82 5.75
N ALA A 66 5.56 -16.32 6.35
CA ALA A 66 6.70 -15.48 6.72
C ALA A 66 7.33 -14.77 5.51
N TYR A 67 7.41 -15.43 4.35
CA TYR A 67 7.87 -14.80 3.11
C TYR A 67 7.02 -13.60 2.72
N TRP A 68 5.70 -13.73 2.75
CA TRP A 68 4.81 -12.62 2.42
C TRP A 68 4.77 -11.53 3.48
N GLN A 69 5.01 -11.88 4.75
CA GLN A 69 5.20 -10.89 5.81
C GLN A 69 6.41 -10.01 5.49
N MET A 70 7.57 -10.59 5.15
CA MET A 70 8.76 -9.82 4.75
C MET A 70 8.48 -8.92 3.55
N ARG A 71 7.69 -9.40 2.57
CA ARG A 71 7.27 -8.56 1.44
C ARG A 71 6.43 -7.37 1.86
N CYS A 72 5.52 -7.55 2.81
CA CYS A 72 4.76 -6.45 3.40
C CYS A 72 5.68 -5.47 4.12
N GLU A 73 6.70 -5.93 4.84
CA GLU A 73 7.65 -5.05 5.55
C GLU A 73 8.39 -4.06 4.64
N LEU A 74 8.61 -4.44 3.37
CA LEU A 74 9.26 -3.60 2.36
C LEU A 74 8.37 -2.49 1.79
N VAL A 75 7.05 -2.74 1.66
CA VAL A 75 6.16 -1.86 0.87
C VAL A 75 5.04 -1.20 1.68
N ALA A 76 4.69 -1.78 2.82
CA ALA A 76 3.55 -1.38 3.64
C ALA A 76 3.92 -0.23 4.59
N PRO A 77 2.97 0.65 4.92
CA PRO A 77 3.16 1.63 5.97
C PRO A 77 3.27 0.97 7.35
N GLU A 78 3.83 1.69 8.31
CA GLU A 78 4.05 1.21 9.68
C GLU A 78 2.78 0.66 10.34
N ALA A 79 1.63 1.31 10.18
CA ALA A 79 0.35 0.86 10.74
C ALA A 79 -0.03 -0.56 10.30
N VAL A 80 0.20 -0.90 9.02
CA VAL A 80 -0.08 -2.24 8.49
C VAL A 80 0.94 -3.23 9.03
N ARG A 81 2.23 -2.88 9.06
CA ARG A 81 3.29 -3.75 9.59
C ARG A 81 3.06 -4.10 11.06
N GLU A 82 2.62 -3.13 11.85
CA GLU A 82 2.31 -3.34 13.26
C GLU A 82 1.10 -4.25 13.46
N ALA A 83 0.06 -4.08 12.65
CA ALA A 83 -1.09 -4.98 12.65
C ALA A 83 -0.70 -6.43 12.29
N ILE A 84 0.17 -6.62 11.29
CA ILE A 84 0.68 -7.94 10.90
C ILE A 84 1.51 -8.55 12.05
N ARG A 85 2.36 -7.77 12.72
CA ARG A 85 3.12 -8.26 13.87
C ARG A 85 2.20 -8.76 14.99
N ARG A 86 1.13 -8.02 15.29
CA ARG A 86 0.14 -8.40 16.30
C ARG A 86 -0.55 -9.73 16.00
N ILE A 87 -0.74 -10.11 14.72
CA ILE A 87 -1.25 -11.46 14.36
C ILE A 87 -0.31 -12.56 14.87
N VAL A 88 1.00 -12.36 14.73
CA VAL A 88 2.02 -13.34 15.13
C VAL A 88 2.12 -13.40 16.65
N GLU A 89 2.14 -12.25 17.32
CA GLU A 89 2.24 -12.15 18.78
C GLU A 89 1.03 -12.75 19.51
N THR A 90 -0.15 -12.68 18.89
CA THR A 90 -1.40 -13.18 19.48
C THR A 90 -1.76 -14.59 19.02
N ASN A 91 -0.83 -15.32 18.36
CA ASN A 91 -1.11 -16.62 17.76
C ASN A 91 -1.73 -17.64 18.73
N ASP A 92 -1.34 -17.59 20.01
CA ASP A 92 -1.79 -18.51 21.06
C ASP A 92 -3.06 -18.03 21.80
N ASP A 93 -3.51 -16.79 21.58
CA ASP A 93 -4.70 -16.20 22.19
C ASP A 93 -5.76 -15.93 21.10
N ARG A 94 -6.75 -16.82 21.03
CA ARG A 94 -7.79 -16.78 19.99
C ARG A 94 -8.60 -15.47 19.99
N PRO A 95 -9.14 -14.97 21.13
CA PRO A 95 -9.77 -13.66 21.19
C PRO A 95 -8.89 -12.51 20.69
N LEU A 96 -7.64 -12.43 21.14
CA LEU A 96 -6.72 -11.35 20.73
C LEU A 96 -6.36 -11.46 19.25
N ARG A 97 -6.18 -12.68 18.74
CA ARG A 97 -5.91 -12.93 17.32
C ARG A 97 -7.07 -12.49 16.43
N MET A 98 -8.31 -12.71 16.84
CA MET A 98 -9.48 -12.24 16.09
C MET A 98 -9.54 -10.71 16.02
N ALA A 99 -9.16 -10.03 17.10
CA ALA A 99 -9.05 -8.57 17.09
C ALA A 99 -7.91 -8.11 16.17
N ALA A 100 -6.73 -8.72 16.26
CA ALA A 100 -5.59 -8.41 15.40
C ALA A 100 -5.87 -8.66 13.91
N ASP A 101 -6.63 -9.71 13.57
CA ASP A 101 -7.07 -10.01 12.20
C ASP A 101 -7.98 -8.92 11.63
N ARG A 102 -8.93 -8.45 12.43
CA ARG A 102 -9.79 -7.33 12.04
C ARG A 102 -8.95 -6.06 11.84
N ASP A 103 -8.12 -5.70 12.81
CA ASP A 103 -7.29 -4.50 12.77
C ASP A 103 -6.33 -4.52 11.56
N MET A 104 -5.77 -5.68 11.21
CA MET A 104 -4.93 -5.86 10.03
C MET A 104 -5.68 -5.58 8.73
N LYS A 105 -6.90 -6.13 8.58
CA LYS A 105 -7.73 -5.87 7.40
C LYS A 105 -8.14 -4.41 7.30
N GLU A 106 -8.48 -3.77 8.42
CA GLU A 106 -8.82 -2.34 8.47
C GLU A 106 -7.63 -1.48 8.04
N ALA A 107 -6.43 -1.75 8.56
CA ALA A 107 -5.21 -1.04 8.21
C ALA A 107 -4.86 -1.19 6.72
N MET A 108 -4.96 -2.41 6.16
CA MET A 108 -4.72 -2.65 4.73
C MET A 108 -5.72 -1.90 3.84
N ARG A 109 -7.01 -1.91 4.22
CA ARG A 109 -8.04 -1.21 3.46
C ARG A 109 -7.87 0.31 3.53
N ALA A 110 -7.46 0.85 4.69
CA ALA A 110 -7.15 2.27 4.83
C ALA A 110 -5.95 2.67 3.96
N ASP A 111 -4.88 1.87 3.97
CA ASP A 111 -3.68 2.13 3.14
C ASP A 111 -3.98 2.07 1.63
N LEU A 112 -4.86 1.17 1.20
CA LEU A 112 -5.32 1.08 -0.18
C LEU A 112 -6.39 2.14 -0.54
N GLY A 113 -6.83 2.97 0.40
CA GLY A 113 -7.86 3.99 0.17
C GLY A 113 -9.27 3.43 -0.04
N ILE A 114 -9.56 2.23 0.45
CA ILE A 114 -10.86 1.55 0.31
C ILE A 114 -11.85 1.96 1.41
N THR A 115 -11.37 2.20 2.63
CA THR A 115 -12.18 2.74 3.74
C THR A 115 -11.62 4.07 4.21
N LYS A 116 -12.51 5.03 4.46
CA LYS A 116 -12.23 6.27 5.20
C LYS A 116 -12.44 6.04 6.68
#